data_AF-A0A8J2R218-F1
#
_entry.id   AF-A0A8J2R218-F1
#
_cell.length_a   1.000
_cell.length_b   1.000
_cell.length_c   1.000
_cell.angle_alpha   90.00
_cell.angle_beta   90.00
_cell.angle_gamma   90.00
#
_symmetry.space_group_name_H-M   'P 1'
#
loop_
_entity.id
_entity.type
_entity.pdbx_description
1 polymer ?
#
loop_
_entity_poly.entity_id
_entity_poly.type
_entity_poly.pdbx_seq_one_letter_code
_entity_poly.pdbx_strand_id
1 'polypeptide(L)'
;MGEEIGINGELLSMSILVIAAYLIGWVWLKVTTLPALIGMLLTGILFQNLKLIEMTDKYRQLNQDLRKVALVIILTRAGLGLNADVLKKHYLGVLQIGLLPWLVECIAISVTTHYLLNLPWIWAFLLGSMIASVSPAVVVPCLFRLREVGYGVSKGIPTLLLAAAAIDDSVSVAIFAIILNAMFSTGSVTYSIIKGPLSIIIGVVLGSLWGALSAFIPERGDLYVVPLRFLSLFLGGLFALFISNLIGWSGAGPLAIVSSGFVAAYFWEKQGWPVNNNPVSNIFRILWIFFEPILFAFTGAQVTISALDPQVIGMATVCLISCLLIRLVATFFMTFGCGLNSKEKLFIGLTWMAKATVQAALGPAALDLVNNGKTAGQTPAEEETHAKIILAVSVLSVVISAPLGAILIAITGPRLLSRDPPIQQEVQDNTKL
;
A
#
# COMPACT_ATOMS: atom_id res chain seq x y z
N MET A 1 36.88 -11.20 2.53
CA MET A 1 35.46 -10.77 2.47
C MET A 1 35.28 -10.15 1.10
N GLY A 2 34.32 -10.64 0.29
CA GLY A 2 34.21 -10.28 -1.12
C GLY A 2 34.05 -8.77 -1.35
N GLU A 3 34.37 -8.30 -2.55
CA GLU A 3 34.29 -6.89 -2.97
C GLU A 3 32.91 -6.26 -2.69
N GLU A 4 31.84 -7.06 -2.65
CA GLU A 4 30.47 -6.64 -2.32
C GLU A 4 30.26 -6.19 -0.85
N ILE A 5 31.13 -6.61 0.09
CA ILE A 5 31.09 -6.25 1.53
C ILE A 5 32.22 -5.24 1.88
N GLY A 6 32.98 -4.78 0.89
CA GLY A 6 34.01 -3.76 1.08
C GLY A 6 33.44 -2.42 1.57
N ILE A 7 34.31 -1.49 1.96
CA ILE A 7 33.94 -0.12 2.39
C ILE A 7 33.17 0.63 1.29
N ASN A 8 33.37 0.26 0.03
CA ASN A 8 32.65 0.76 -1.15
C ASN A 8 31.63 -0.26 -1.70
N GLY A 9 31.32 -1.32 -0.96
CA GLY A 9 30.40 -2.37 -1.38
C GLY A 9 28.95 -1.89 -1.35
N GLU A 10 28.19 -2.18 -2.41
CA GLU A 10 26.79 -1.74 -2.54
C GLU A 10 25.90 -2.30 -1.42
N LEU A 11 26.14 -3.54 -0.94
CA LEU A 11 25.44 -4.11 0.22
C LEU A 11 25.66 -3.28 1.49
N LEU A 12 26.88 -2.78 1.70
CA LEU A 12 27.21 -1.96 2.86
C LEU A 12 26.50 -0.60 2.74
N SER A 13 26.52 0.02 1.57
CA SER A 13 25.82 1.29 1.32
C SER A 13 24.30 1.16 1.57
N MET A 14 23.69 0.07 1.10
CA MET A 14 22.28 -0.23 1.33
C MET A 14 21.97 -0.50 2.80
N SER A 15 22.84 -1.22 3.50
CA SER A 15 22.70 -1.47 4.93
C SER A 15 22.82 -0.16 5.72
N ILE A 16 23.78 0.70 5.37
CA ILE A 16 23.95 2.03 5.95
C ILE A 16 22.70 2.88 5.73
N LEU A 17 22.12 2.86 4.52
CA LEU A 17 20.88 3.57 4.23
C LEU A 17 19.75 3.11 5.16
N VAL A 18 19.54 1.81 5.30
CA VAL A 18 18.45 1.26 6.14
C VAL A 18 18.67 1.59 7.61
N ILE A 19 19.90 1.49 8.11
CA ILE A 19 20.27 1.84 9.49
C ILE A 19 20.07 3.34 9.72
N ALA A 20 20.56 4.19 8.81
CA ALA A 20 20.39 5.63 8.88
C ALA A 20 18.90 6.02 8.85
N ALA A 21 18.12 5.40 7.97
CA ALA A 21 16.68 5.63 7.88
C ALA A 21 15.95 5.22 9.17
N TYR A 22 16.32 4.10 9.79
CA TYR A 22 15.77 3.70 11.08
C TYR A 22 16.10 4.71 12.18
N LEU A 23 17.37 5.13 12.29
CA LEU A 23 17.81 6.12 13.29
C LEU A 23 17.14 7.47 13.10
N ILE A 24 17.13 8.00 11.86
CA ILE A 24 16.49 9.26 11.52
C ILE A 24 14.98 9.18 11.74
N GLY A 25 14.34 8.07 11.36
CA GLY A 25 12.92 7.82 11.63
C GLY A 25 12.60 7.81 13.14
N TRP A 26 13.46 7.22 13.96
CA TRP A 26 13.31 7.22 15.41
C TRP A 26 13.47 8.62 16.01
N VAL A 27 14.51 9.37 15.60
CA VAL A 27 14.71 10.77 16.02
C VAL A 27 13.53 11.62 15.57
N TRP A 28 13.06 11.45 14.33
CA TRP A 28 11.92 12.15 13.77
C TRP A 28 10.67 11.97 14.62
N LEU A 29 10.35 10.73 14.99
CA LEU A 29 9.20 10.41 15.85
C LEU A 29 9.34 11.08 17.23
N LYS A 30 10.54 11.08 17.81
CA LYS A 30 10.81 11.70 19.12
C LYS A 30 10.68 13.22 19.09
N VAL A 31 11.16 13.88 18.04
CA VAL A 31 11.20 15.35 17.94
C VAL A 31 9.84 15.92 17.48
N THR A 32 9.22 15.30 16.47
CA THR A 32 8.04 15.88 15.80
C THR A 32 6.71 15.26 16.24
N THR A 33 6.72 14.12 16.93
CA THR A 33 5.55 13.26 17.23
C THR A 33 4.83 12.68 16.00
N LEU A 34 5.33 12.97 14.80
CA LEU A 34 4.82 12.46 13.53
C LEU A 34 5.33 11.03 13.24
N PRO A 35 4.65 10.26 12.38
CA PRO A 35 5.05 8.89 12.06
C PRO A 35 6.50 8.76 11.56
N ALA A 36 7.23 7.77 12.08
CA ALA A 36 8.65 7.53 11.79
C ALA A 36 8.92 7.26 10.30
N LEU A 37 7.96 6.67 9.59
CA LEU A 37 8.01 6.41 8.14
C LEU A 37 8.34 7.65 7.31
N ILE A 38 7.99 8.86 7.77
CA ILE A 38 8.29 10.11 7.06
C ILE A 38 9.81 10.34 7.04
N GLY A 39 10.45 10.23 8.20
CA GLY A 39 11.91 10.36 8.32
C GLY A 39 12.65 9.29 7.51
N MET A 40 12.14 8.05 7.49
CA MET A 40 12.72 6.96 6.70
C MET A 40 12.65 7.24 5.19
N LEU A 41 11.50 7.71 4.70
CA LEU A 41 11.30 8.06 3.29
C LEU A 41 12.21 9.23 2.87
N LEU A 42 12.24 10.31 3.66
CA LEU A 42 13.07 11.49 3.40
C LEU A 42 14.56 11.15 3.40
N THR A 43 15.00 10.24 4.28
CA THR A 43 16.39 9.75 4.29
C THR A 43 16.75 9.08 2.96
N GLY A 44 15.88 8.21 2.44
CA GLY A 44 16.08 7.58 1.13
C GLY A 44 16.20 8.60 -0.01
N ILE A 45 15.30 9.59 -0.04
CA ILE A 45 15.33 10.66 -1.03
C ILE A 45 16.65 11.44 -0.92
N LEU A 46 17.04 11.83 0.29
CA LEU A 46 18.26 12.62 0.52
C LEU A 46 19.50 11.85 0.06
N PHE A 47 19.66 10.60 0.46
CA PHE A 47 20.83 9.80 0.16
C PHE A 47 20.99 9.56 -1.34
N GLN A 48 19.88 9.31 -2.06
CA GLN A 48 19.88 9.16 -3.51
C GLN A 48 20.31 10.46 -4.21
N ASN A 49 19.74 11.60 -3.81
CA ASN A 49 19.98 12.87 -4.51
C ASN A 49 21.33 13.50 -4.15
N LEU A 50 21.91 13.16 -3.00
CA LEU A 50 23.29 13.52 -2.64
C LEU A 50 24.34 12.56 -3.23
N LYS A 51 23.94 11.55 -4.01
CA LYS A 51 24.82 10.49 -4.55
C LYS A 51 25.62 9.76 -3.47
N LEU A 52 25.05 9.60 -2.27
CA LEU A 52 25.65 8.81 -1.19
C LEU A 52 25.47 7.31 -1.41
N ILE A 53 24.61 6.94 -2.37
CA ILE A 53 24.31 5.57 -2.75
C ILE A 53 24.29 5.53 -4.27
N GLU A 54 25.05 4.59 -4.83
CA GLU A 54 24.90 4.17 -6.23
C GLU A 54 24.27 2.79 -6.21
N MET A 55 23.26 2.57 -7.06
CA MET A 55 22.57 1.28 -7.15
C MET A 55 22.75 0.71 -8.55
N THR A 56 23.59 -0.32 -8.66
CA THR A 56 23.69 -1.14 -9.86
C THR A 56 22.38 -1.89 -10.09
N ASP A 57 22.10 -2.31 -11.33
CA ASP A 57 20.85 -2.97 -11.71
C ASP A 57 20.53 -4.22 -10.86
N LYS A 58 21.56 -5.00 -10.48
CA LYS A 58 21.44 -6.16 -9.58
C LYS A 58 20.82 -5.77 -8.23
N TYR A 59 21.25 -4.66 -7.64
CA TYR A 59 20.78 -4.18 -6.34
C TYR A 59 19.43 -3.46 -6.44
N ARG A 60 19.14 -2.85 -7.59
CA ARG A 60 17.79 -2.35 -7.89
C ARG A 60 16.76 -3.50 -7.89
N GLN A 61 17.09 -4.65 -8.46
CA GLN A 61 16.24 -5.83 -8.44
C GLN A 61 16.07 -6.39 -7.02
N LEU A 62 17.17 -6.52 -6.26
CA LEU A 62 17.12 -6.93 -4.86
C LEU A 62 16.18 -6.02 -4.03
N ASN A 63 16.26 -4.70 -4.26
CA ASN A 63 15.35 -3.75 -3.61
C ASN A 63 13.90 -3.97 -3.96
N GLN A 64 13.58 -4.24 -5.22
CA GLN A 64 12.22 -4.53 -5.64
C GLN A 64 11.67 -5.76 -4.92
N ASP A 65 12.48 -6.81 -4.77
CA ASP A 65 12.07 -8.03 -4.07
C ASP A 65 11.93 -7.83 -2.56
N LEU A 66 12.84 -7.09 -1.91
CA LEU A 66 12.72 -6.73 -0.50
C LEU A 66 11.45 -5.91 -0.21
N ARG A 67 11.07 -4.99 -1.11
CA ARG A 67 9.81 -4.25 -1.00
C ARG A 67 8.58 -5.15 -1.16
N LYS A 68 8.63 -6.15 -2.04
CA LYS A 68 7.55 -7.16 -2.16
C LYS A 68 7.40 -7.96 -0.87
N VAL A 69 8.51 -8.37 -0.23
CA VAL A 69 8.46 -9.06 1.07
C VAL A 69 7.84 -8.16 2.15
N ALA A 70 8.25 -6.89 2.23
CA ALA A 70 7.64 -5.92 3.15
C ALA A 70 6.14 -5.75 2.90
N LEU A 71 5.71 -5.73 1.63
CA LEU A 71 4.30 -5.66 1.25
C LEU A 71 3.52 -6.87 1.76
N VAL A 72 4.06 -8.09 1.63
CA VAL A 72 3.43 -9.30 2.20
C VAL A 72 3.25 -9.17 3.70
N ILE A 73 4.28 -8.70 4.42
CA ILE A 73 4.24 -8.54 5.88
C ILE A 73 3.13 -7.56 6.30
N ILE A 74 3.07 -6.36 5.68
CA ILE A 74 2.09 -5.34 6.07
C ILE A 74 0.66 -5.72 5.67
N LEU A 75 0.46 -6.35 4.51
CA LEU A 75 -0.86 -6.78 4.07
C LEU A 75 -1.39 -7.97 4.88
N THR A 76 -0.51 -8.92 5.25
CA THR A 76 -0.91 -10.02 6.14
C THR A 76 -1.30 -9.46 7.50
N ARG A 77 -0.51 -8.52 8.04
CA ARG A 77 -0.81 -7.81 9.28
C ARG A 77 -2.13 -7.03 9.19
N ALA A 78 -2.39 -6.36 8.06
CA ALA A 78 -3.66 -5.67 7.80
C ALA A 78 -4.84 -6.66 7.85
N GLY A 79 -4.74 -7.79 7.15
CA GLY A 79 -5.75 -8.86 7.16
C GLY A 79 -6.01 -9.43 8.54
N LEU A 80 -4.96 -9.75 9.31
CA LEU A 80 -5.06 -10.24 10.69
C LEU A 80 -5.70 -9.22 11.65
N GLY A 81 -5.67 -7.93 11.29
CA GLY A 81 -6.26 -6.84 12.04
C GLY A 81 -7.69 -6.48 11.62
N LEU A 82 -8.31 -7.21 10.67
CA LEU A 82 -9.71 -6.97 10.27
C LEU A 82 -10.68 -7.63 11.25
N ASN A 83 -11.85 -7.00 11.45
CA ASN A 83 -12.92 -7.52 12.30
C ASN A 83 -14.10 -7.96 11.41
N ALA A 84 -14.53 -9.22 11.57
CA ALA A 84 -15.54 -9.82 10.71
C ALA A 84 -16.95 -9.23 10.90
N ASP A 85 -17.33 -8.88 12.14
CA ASP A 85 -18.64 -8.31 12.43
C ASP A 85 -18.79 -6.92 11.82
N VAL A 86 -17.75 -6.10 11.90
CA VAL A 86 -17.70 -4.78 11.26
C VAL A 86 -17.82 -4.92 9.75
N LEU A 87 -17.07 -5.83 9.13
CA LEU A 87 -17.12 -6.05 7.68
C LEU A 87 -18.49 -6.57 7.22
N LYS A 88 -19.08 -7.53 7.94
CA LYS A 88 -20.41 -8.06 7.61
C LYS A 88 -21.48 -6.97 7.69
N LYS A 89 -21.40 -6.10 8.69
CA LYS A 89 -22.34 -5.00 8.88
C LYS A 89 -22.18 -3.88 7.84
N HIS A 90 -20.96 -3.64 7.36
CA HIS A 90 -20.63 -2.46 6.55
C HIS A 90 -19.95 -2.79 5.20
N TYR A 91 -20.19 -3.98 4.63
CA TYR A 91 -19.54 -4.41 3.38
C TYR A 91 -19.80 -3.46 2.20
N LEU A 92 -21.02 -2.92 2.09
CA LEU A 92 -21.35 -1.91 1.07
C LEU A 92 -20.51 -0.64 1.26
N GLY A 93 -20.32 -0.22 2.52
CA GLY A 93 -19.48 0.94 2.84
C GLY A 93 -18.01 0.72 2.44
N VAL A 94 -17.49 -0.49 2.60
CA VAL A 94 -16.12 -0.84 2.17
C VAL A 94 -15.98 -0.74 0.65
N LEU A 95 -16.92 -1.29 -0.12
CA LEU A 95 -16.92 -1.18 -1.58
C LEU A 95 -17.09 0.27 -2.04
N GLN A 96 -17.98 1.02 -1.39
CA GLN A 96 -18.26 2.42 -1.72
C GLN A 96 -17.04 3.31 -1.47
N ILE A 97 -16.36 3.16 -0.32
CA ILE A 97 -15.13 3.90 0.01
C ILE A 97 -13.95 3.47 -0.87
N GLY A 98 -13.85 2.19 -1.20
CA GLY A 98 -12.75 1.65 -2.01
C GLY A 98 -12.85 1.98 -3.51
N LEU A 99 -14.06 1.99 -4.08
CA LEU A 99 -14.23 2.08 -5.54
C LEU A 99 -14.66 3.45 -6.05
N LEU A 100 -15.61 4.13 -5.38
CA LEU A 100 -16.18 5.36 -5.94
C LEU A 100 -15.21 6.54 -5.88
N PRO A 101 -14.55 6.86 -4.74
CA PRO A 101 -13.53 7.90 -4.71
C PRO A 101 -12.36 7.61 -5.65
N TRP A 102 -11.98 6.32 -5.75
CA TRP A 102 -10.95 5.86 -6.68
C TRP A 102 -11.32 6.16 -8.13
N LEU A 103 -12.54 5.83 -8.56
CA LEU A 103 -13.04 6.12 -9.91
C LEU A 103 -13.02 7.62 -10.21
N VAL A 104 -13.51 8.43 -9.28
CA VAL A 104 -13.55 9.89 -9.45
C VAL A 104 -12.13 10.46 -9.56
N GLU A 105 -11.20 10.03 -8.69
CA GLU A 105 -9.82 10.49 -8.77
C GLU A 105 -9.14 10.02 -10.05
N CYS A 106 -9.33 8.76 -10.47
CA CYS A 106 -8.79 8.21 -11.70
C CYS A 106 -9.23 9.02 -12.92
N ILE A 107 -10.51 9.40 -13.01
CA ILE A 107 -11.01 10.24 -14.09
C ILE A 107 -10.42 11.65 -13.99
N ALA A 108 -10.41 12.25 -12.79
CA ALA A 108 -9.90 13.61 -12.59
C ALA A 108 -8.42 13.74 -13.00
N ILE A 109 -7.58 12.80 -12.58
CA ILE A 109 -6.14 12.81 -12.91
C ILE A 109 -5.91 12.51 -14.39
N SER A 110 -6.71 11.62 -15.00
CA SER A 110 -6.61 11.33 -16.44
C SER A 110 -6.98 12.56 -17.27
N VAL A 111 -8.08 13.23 -16.93
CA VAL A 111 -8.52 14.45 -17.63
C VAL A 111 -7.51 15.58 -17.45
N THR A 112 -7.06 15.84 -16.22
CA THR A 112 -6.11 16.93 -15.97
C THR A 112 -4.77 16.69 -16.63
N THR A 113 -4.22 15.48 -16.60
CA THR A 113 -2.94 15.16 -17.23
C THR A 113 -3.03 15.12 -18.76
N HIS A 114 -4.19 14.76 -19.34
CA HIS A 114 -4.41 14.89 -20.78
C HIS A 114 -4.30 16.35 -21.24
N TYR A 115 -4.97 17.27 -20.55
CA TYR A 115 -5.00 18.69 -20.97
C TYR A 115 -3.79 19.51 -20.51
N LEU A 116 -3.19 19.20 -19.35
CA LEU A 116 -2.08 19.99 -18.79
C LEU A 116 -0.70 19.44 -19.16
N LEU A 117 -0.58 18.13 -19.38
CA LEU A 117 0.68 17.47 -19.72
C LEU A 117 0.70 16.89 -21.14
N ASN A 118 -0.37 17.13 -21.92
CA ASN A 118 -0.52 16.63 -23.30
C ASN A 118 -0.34 15.12 -23.44
N LEU A 119 -0.71 14.34 -22.42
CA LEU A 119 -0.68 12.88 -22.49
C LEU A 119 -1.84 12.37 -23.35
N PRO A 120 -1.63 11.42 -24.28
CA PRO A 120 -2.72 10.74 -24.96
C PRO A 120 -3.64 10.04 -23.95
N TRP A 121 -4.92 9.89 -24.27
CA TRP A 121 -5.92 9.33 -23.34
C TRP A 121 -5.49 8.01 -22.71
N ILE A 122 -4.89 7.09 -23.49
CA ILE A 122 -4.47 5.79 -22.97
C ILE A 122 -3.36 5.92 -21.91
N TRP A 123 -2.39 6.82 -22.11
CA TRP A 123 -1.32 7.14 -21.16
C TRP A 123 -1.86 7.87 -19.92
N ALA A 124 -2.81 8.78 -20.12
CA ALA A 124 -3.50 9.47 -19.05
C ALA A 124 -4.30 8.51 -18.15
N PHE A 125 -5.05 7.57 -18.73
CA PHE A 125 -5.76 6.53 -17.97
C PHE A 125 -4.82 5.51 -17.32
N LEU A 126 -3.69 5.18 -17.96
CA LEU A 126 -2.65 4.37 -17.36
C LEU A 126 -2.13 5.05 -16.08
N LEU A 127 -1.72 6.31 -16.20
CA LEU A 127 -1.29 7.13 -15.06
C LEU A 127 -2.39 7.23 -14.00
N GLY A 128 -3.62 7.49 -14.41
CA GLY A 128 -4.71 7.72 -13.48
C GLY A 128 -5.14 6.51 -12.69
N SER A 129 -5.15 5.34 -13.32
CA SER A 129 -5.44 4.07 -12.64
C SER A 129 -4.46 3.81 -11.50
N MET A 130 -3.19 4.17 -11.67
CA MET A 130 -2.12 4.02 -10.67
C MET A 130 -2.12 5.13 -9.62
N ILE A 131 -2.26 6.41 -10.01
CA ILE A 131 -2.25 7.53 -9.05
C ILE A 131 -3.46 7.49 -8.12
N ALA A 132 -4.61 7.01 -8.60
CA ALA A 132 -5.82 6.89 -7.79
C ALA A 132 -5.68 5.90 -6.61
N SER A 133 -4.67 5.03 -6.60
CA SER A 133 -4.44 4.07 -5.53
C SER A 133 -4.00 4.72 -4.23
N VAL A 134 -4.55 4.29 -3.11
CA VAL A 134 -4.07 4.63 -1.76
C VAL A 134 -2.80 3.81 -1.43
N SER A 135 -2.05 4.21 -0.41
CA SER A 135 -0.89 3.43 0.08
C SER A 135 -1.18 2.78 1.43
N PRO A 136 -1.41 1.46 1.48
CA PRO A 136 -1.52 0.72 2.74
C PRO A 136 -0.27 0.85 3.60
N ALA A 137 0.92 0.93 2.99
CA ALA A 137 2.16 1.06 3.77
C ALA A 137 2.17 2.32 4.64
N VAL A 138 1.54 3.42 4.19
CA VAL A 138 1.45 4.66 4.97
C VAL A 138 0.23 4.64 5.89
N VAL A 139 -0.91 4.19 5.38
CA VAL A 139 -2.20 4.25 6.08
C VAL A 139 -2.28 3.21 7.20
N VAL A 140 -1.86 1.96 6.96
CA VAL A 140 -2.01 0.83 7.89
C VAL A 140 -1.29 1.09 9.22
N PRO A 141 0.00 1.49 9.27
CA PRO A 141 0.67 1.77 10.54
C PRO A 141 0.00 2.92 11.31
N CYS A 142 -0.43 3.97 10.61
CA CYS A 142 -1.09 5.12 11.22
C CYS A 142 -2.45 4.74 11.83
N LEU A 143 -3.25 3.95 11.12
CA LEU A 143 -4.55 3.46 11.61
C LEU A 143 -4.40 2.49 12.77
N PHE A 144 -3.38 1.62 12.78
CA PHE A 144 -3.10 0.76 13.92
C PHE A 144 -2.73 1.56 15.16
N ARG A 145 -1.89 2.59 15.04
CA ARG A 145 -1.59 3.49 16.16
C ARG A 145 -2.83 4.16 16.72
N LEU A 146 -3.72 4.68 15.85
CA LEU A 146 -4.97 5.30 16.30
C LEU A 146 -5.88 4.30 17.01
N ARG A 147 -5.99 3.08 16.47
CA ARG A 147 -6.77 2.00 17.07
C ARG A 147 -6.23 1.57 18.44
N GLU A 148 -4.90 1.44 18.59
CA GLU A 148 -4.25 1.09 19.86
C GLU A 148 -4.55 2.11 20.97
N VAL A 149 -4.73 3.39 20.63
CA VAL A 149 -5.11 4.45 21.58
C VAL A 149 -6.63 4.58 21.75
N GLY A 150 -7.43 3.79 21.02
CA GLY A 150 -8.89 3.72 21.13
C GLY A 150 -9.67 4.66 20.20
N TYR A 151 -9.04 5.26 19.19
CA TYR A 151 -9.72 6.18 18.26
C TYR A 151 -10.46 5.44 17.14
N GLY A 152 -11.76 5.73 16.97
CA GLY A 152 -12.59 5.24 15.86
C GLY A 152 -12.91 3.75 15.90
N VAL A 153 -12.70 3.10 17.06
CA VAL A 153 -12.86 1.65 17.24
C VAL A 153 -14.33 1.24 17.31
N SER A 154 -15.18 1.98 18.03
CA SER A 154 -16.63 1.70 18.15
C SER A 154 -17.35 1.56 16.82
N LYS A 155 -17.04 2.42 15.84
CA LYS A 155 -17.62 2.36 14.49
C LYS A 155 -16.80 1.51 13.51
N GLY A 156 -15.70 0.92 13.96
CA GLY A 156 -14.84 0.08 13.14
C GLY A 156 -14.16 0.82 11.97
N ILE A 157 -13.99 2.14 12.06
CA ILE A 157 -13.45 2.97 10.97
C ILE A 157 -12.08 2.44 10.49
N PRO A 158 -11.10 2.13 11.36
CA PRO A 158 -9.85 1.53 10.91
C PRO A 158 -10.04 0.24 10.11
N THR A 159 -10.98 -0.62 10.50
CA THR A 159 -11.27 -1.88 9.78
C THR A 159 -11.86 -1.61 8.40
N LEU A 160 -12.81 -0.66 8.28
CA LEU A 160 -13.39 -0.28 7.00
C LEU A 160 -12.33 0.24 6.04
N LEU A 161 -11.44 1.10 6.55
CA LEU A 161 -10.38 1.68 5.76
C LEU A 161 -9.34 0.63 5.34
N LEU A 162 -8.88 -0.23 6.26
CA LEU A 162 -7.93 -1.30 5.90
C LEU A 162 -8.47 -2.22 4.79
N ALA A 163 -9.76 -2.58 4.86
CA ALA A 163 -10.38 -3.40 3.83
C ALA A 163 -10.60 -2.63 2.52
N ALA A 164 -11.04 -1.37 2.58
CA ALA A 164 -11.26 -0.54 1.40
C ALA A 164 -9.96 -0.25 0.65
N ALA A 165 -8.86 -0.03 1.35
CA ALA A 165 -7.53 0.16 0.76
C ALA A 165 -7.05 -1.08 -0.02
N ALA A 166 -7.33 -2.30 0.48
CA ALA A 166 -6.96 -3.52 -0.23
C ALA A 166 -7.73 -3.70 -1.55
N ILE A 167 -9.00 -3.29 -1.59
CA ILE A 167 -9.84 -3.32 -2.80
C ILE A 167 -9.36 -2.25 -3.80
N ASP A 168 -9.19 -1.01 -3.33
CA ASP A 168 -8.68 0.14 -4.10
C ASP A 168 -7.36 -0.21 -4.81
N ASP A 169 -6.37 -0.75 -4.08
CA ASP A 169 -5.07 -1.16 -4.62
C ASP A 169 -5.17 -2.27 -5.66
N SER A 170 -6.01 -3.26 -5.42
CA SER A 170 -6.11 -4.42 -6.31
C SER A 170 -6.81 -4.07 -7.61
N VAL A 171 -7.80 -3.18 -7.55
CA VAL A 171 -8.46 -2.60 -8.71
C VAL A 171 -7.50 -1.73 -9.50
N SER A 172 -6.74 -0.87 -8.83
CA SER A 172 -5.70 -0.02 -9.43
C SER A 172 -4.70 -0.86 -10.22
N VAL A 173 -4.10 -1.87 -9.58
CA VAL A 173 -3.09 -2.74 -10.18
C VAL A 173 -3.68 -3.55 -11.34
N ALA A 174 -4.92 -4.06 -11.21
CA ALA A 174 -5.58 -4.81 -12.26
C ALA A 174 -5.86 -3.94 -13.50
N ILE A 175 -6.38 -2.73 -13.32
CA ILE A 175 -6.71 -1.81 -14.42
C ILE A 175 -5.43 -1.28 -15.07
N PHE A 176 -4.41 -0.93 -14.28
CA PHE A 176 -3.10 -0.56 -14.80
C PHE A 176 -2.52 -1.67 -15.68
N ALA A 177 -2.56 -2.92 -15.21
CA ALA A 177 -2.08 -4.06 -15.99
C ALA A 177 -2.91 -4.27 -17.27
N ILE A 178 -4.23 -4.08 -17.25
CA ILE A 178 -5.07 -4.16 -18.45
C ILE A 178 -4.64 -3.13 -19.48
N ILE A 179 -4.51 -1.87 -19.06
CA ILE A 179 -4.14 -0.76 -19.95
C ILE A 179 -2.73 -0.97 -20.51
N LEU A 180 -1.77 -1.32 -19.64
CA LEU A 180 -0.38 -1.56 -20.05
C LEU A 180 -0.26 -2.72 -21.06
N ASN A 181 -1.01 -3.81 -20.84
CA ASN A 181 -1.04 -4.92 -21.79
C ASN A 181 -1.75 -4.52 -23.10
N ALA A 182 -2.82 -3.72 -23.05
CA ALA A 182 -3.48 -3.22 -24.24
C ALA A 182 -2.57 -2.30 -25.08
N MET A 183 -1.65 -1.59 -24.44
CA MET A 183 -0.67 -0.73 -25.11
C MET A 183 0.50 -1.53 -25.71
N PHE A 184 1.11 -2.44 -24.95
CA PHE A 184 2.41 -3.04 -25.30
C PHE A 184 2.36 -4.54 -25.64
N SER A 185 1.18 -5.16 -25.70
CA SER A 185 1.01 -6.58 -25.99
C SER A 185 0.06 -6.81 -27.17
N THR A 186 0.39 -7.79 -28.01
CA THR A 186 -0.44 -8.28 -29.12
C THR A 186 -1.49 -9.31 -28.70
N GLY A 187 -1.65 -9.55 -27.39
CA GLY A 187 -2.67 -10.46 -26.85
C GLY A 187 -4.10 -9.97 -27.07
N SER A 188 -5.09 -10.87 -26.95
CA SER A 188 -6.50 -10.51 -27.06
C SER A 188 -6.90 -9.51 -25.97
N VAL A 189 -7.31 -8.31 -26.37
CA VAL A 189 -7.83 -7.26 -25.48
C VAL A 189 -9.00 -7.78 -24.62
N THR A 190 -9.85 -8.64 -25.20
CA THR A 190 -10.98 -9.29 -24.50
C THR A 190 -10.51 -10.13 -23.32
N TYR A 191 -9.43 -10.90 -23.49
CA TYR A 191 -8.86 -11.71 -22.41
C TYR A 191 -8.31 -10.83 -21.28
N SER A 192 -7.63 -9.73 -21.61
CA SER A 192 -7.11 -8.77 -20.62
C SER A 192 -8.24 -8.14 -19.80
N ILE A 193 -9.32 -7.69 -20.45
CA ILE A 193 -10.46 -7.07 -19.75
C ILE A 193 -11.11 -8.05 -18.75
N ILE A 194 -11.33 -9.30 -19.16
CA ILE A 194 -11.93 -10.33 -18.29
C ILE A 194 -11.01 -10.67 -17.12
N LYS A 195 -9.70 -10.70 -17.38
CA LYS A 195 -8.68 -11.06 -16.38
C LYS A 195 -8.63 -10.10 -15.19
N GLY A 196 -8.96 -8.81 -15.36
CA GLY A 196 -8.97 -7.83 -14.25
C GLY A 196 -9.94 -8.20 -13.13
N PRO A 197 -11.27 -8.17 -13.35
CA PRO A 197 -12.26 -8.56 -12.34
C PRO A 197 -12.06 -9.99 -11.84
N LEU A 198 -11.69 -10.91 -12.73
CA LEU A 198 -11.45 -12.30 -12.35
C LEU A 198 -10.25 -12.42 -11.39
N SER A 199 -9.20 -11.62 -11.54
CA SER A 199 -8.05 -11.64 -10.62
C SER A 199 -8.40 -11.25 -9.19
N ILE A 200 -9.32 -10.29 -9.02
CA ILE A 200 -9.83 -9.86 -7.72
C ILE A 200 -10.60 -11.02 -7.07
N ILE A 201 -11.52 -11.64 -7.81
CA ILE A 201 -12.34 -12.76 -7.32
C ILE A 201 -11.45 -13.95 -6.95
N ILE A 202 -10.53 -14.34 -7.84
CA ILE A 202 -9.61 -15.46 -7.59
C ILE A 202 -8.70 -15.16 -6.41
N GLY A 203 -8.20 -13.93 -6.28
CA GLY A 203 -7.39 -13.51 -5.14
C GLY A 203 -8.12 -13.70 -3.81
N VAL A 204 -9.37 -13.22 -3.72
CA VAL A 204 -10.19 -13.41 -2.52
C VAL A 204 -10.47 -14.88 -2.25
N VAL A 205 -10.90 -15.66 -3.26
CA VAL A 205 -11.24 -17.08 -3.10
C VAL A 205 -10.03 -17.90 -2.66
N LEU A 206 -8.91 -17.82 -3.38
CA LEU A 206 -7.69 -18.57 -3.04
C LEU A 206 -7.10 -18.13 -1.71
N GLY A 207 -7.13 -16.81 -1.42
CA GLY A 207 -6.71 -16.28 -0.14
C GLY A 207 -7.56 -16.82 1.00
N SER A 208 -8.89 -16.79 0.87
CA SER A 208 -9.80 -17.34 1.89
C SER A 208 -9.61 -18.85 2.09
N LEU A 209 -9.43 -19.61 1.02
CA LEU A 209 -9.13 -21.05 1.11
C LEU A 209 -7.80 -21.29 1.85
N TRP A 210 -6.75 -20.56 1.50
CA TRP A 210 -5.44 -20.68 2.18
C TRP A 210 -5.49 -20.23 3.64
N GLY A 211 -6.24 -19.17 3.95
CA GLY A 211 -6.46 -18.70 5.30
C GLY A 211 -7.22 -19.71 6.16
N ALA A 212 -8.23 -20.38 5.58
CA ALA A 212 -8.94 -21.46 6.24
C ALA A 212 -8.00 -22.65 6.52
N LEU A 213 -7.22 -23.09 5.52
CA LEU A 213 -6.23 -24.16 5.69
C LEU A 213 -5.21 -23.83 6.78
N SER A 214 -4.65 -22.62 6.75
CA SER A 214 -3.71 -22.11 7.77
C SER A 214 -4.34 -21.97 9.16
N ALA A 215 -5.67 -21.93 9.25
CA ALA A 215 -6.37 -21.88 10.53
C ALA A 215 -6.46 -23.24 11.22
N PHE A 216 -6.51 -24.32 10.43
CA PHE A 216 -6.63 -25.70 10.91
C PHE A 216 -5.28 -26.43 11.00
N ILE A 217 -4.33 -26.08 10.12
CA ILE A 217 -2.99 -26.65 10.09
C ILE A 217 -2.03 -25.60 10.68
N PRO A 218 -1.31 -25.86 11.79
CA PRO A 218 -1.23 -27.10 12.59
C PRO A 218 -2.33 -27.23 13.65
N GLU A 219 -2.51 -28.46 14.14
CA GLU A 219 -3.46 -28.79 15.22
C GLU A 219 -3.20 -27.97 16.49
N ARG A 220 -4.27 -27.58 17.17
CA ARG A 220 -4.22 -26.65 18.32
C ARG A 220 -3.32 -27.10 19.48
N GLY A 221 -3.07 -28.41 19.61
CA GLY A 221 -2.26 -28.98 20.67
C GLY A 221 -0.75 -28.99 20.39
N ASP A 222 -0.31 -28.58 19.20
CA ASP A 222 1.10 -28.55 18.86
C ASP A 222 1.84 -27.41 19.60
N LEU A 223 3.02 -27.71 20.14
CA LEU A 223 3.89 -26.75 20.81
C LEU A 223 4.30 -25.59 19.89
N TYR A 224 4.36 -25.85 18.57
CA TYR A 224 4.83 -24.89 17.56
C TYR A 224 3.70 -24.28 16.72
N VAL A 225 2.44 -24.33 17.19
CA VAL A 225 1.27 -23.77 16.48
C VAL A 225 1.50 -22.33 16.01
N VAL A 226 2.04 -21.48 16.87
CA VAL A 226 2.22 -20.05 16.56
C VAL A 226 3.27 -19.83 15.45
N PRO A 227 4.52 -20.33 15.58
CA PRO A 227 5.51 -20.25 14.51
C PRO A 227 5.05 -20.86 13.17
N LEU A 228 4.38 -22.01 13.20
CA LEU A 228 3.94 -22.69 11.99
C LEU A 228 2.79 -21.97 11.28
N ARG A 229 1.82 -21.44 12.04
CA ARG A 229 0.75 -20.58 11.47
C ARG A 229 1.31 -19.30 10.87
N PHE A 230 2.29 -18.69 11.55
CA PHE A 230 3.04 -17.56 11.01
C PHE A 230 3.72 -17.93 9.69
N LEU A 231 4.48 -19.03 9.67
CA LEU A 231 5.22 -19.48 8.49
C LEU A 231 4.28 -19.80 7.32
N SER A 232 3.15 -20.43 7.60
CA SER A 232 2.11 -20.75 6.59
C SER A 232 1.55 -19.49 5.93
N LEU A 233 1.19 -18.47 6.72
CA LEU A 233 0.70 -17.21 6.19
C LEU A 233 1.80 -16.43 5.45
N PHE A 234 3.02 -16.40 5.98
CA PHE A 234 4.13 -15.68 5.38
C PHE A 234 4.56 -16.29 4.04
N LEU A 235 4.82 -17.60 4.00
CA LEU A 235 5.18 -18.30 2.77
C LEU A 235 4.02 -18.30 1.77
N GLY A 236 2.78 -18.56 2.22
CA GLY A 236 1.61 -18.50 1.36
C GLY A 236 1.40 -17.12 0.74
N GLY A 237 1.63 -16.06 1.51
CA GLY A 237 1.59 -14.69 1.02
C GLY A 237 2.68 -14.36 0.00
N LEU A 238 3.91 -14.85 0.22
CA LEU A 238 5.00 -14.74 -0.76
C LEU A 238 4.64 -15.49 -2.05
N PHE A 239 4.19 -16.74 -1.96
CA PHE A 239 3.76 -17.51 -3.14
C PHE A 239 2.63 -16.79 -3.88
N ALA A 240 1.61 -16.31 -3.17
CA ALA A 240 0.51 -15.57 -3.78
C ALA A 240 1.00 -14.32 -4.53
N LEU A 241 1.89 -13.52 -3.94
CA LEU A 241 2.41 -12.30 -4.56
C LEU A 241 3.33 -12.58 -5.76
N PHE A 242 4.29 -13.49 -5.61
CA PHE A 242 5.26 -13.76 -6.67
C PHE A 242 4.61 -14.53 -7.84
N ILE A 243 3.78 -15.55 -7.56
CA ILE A 243 3.09 -16.29 -8.63
C ILE A 243 2.11 -15.39 -9.37
N SER A 244 1.30 -14.59 -8.66
CA SER A 244 0.34 -13.68 -9.31
C SER A 244 1.03 -12.68 -10.24
N ASN A 245 2.20 -12.15 -9.85
CA ASN A 245 3.01 -11.30 -10.72
C ASN A 245 3.58 -12.08 -11.92
N LEU A 246 4.06 -13.31 -11.74
CA LEU A 246 4.61 -14.14 -12.82
C LEU A 246 3.56 -14.50 -13.88
N ILE A 247 2.34 -14.85 -13.47
CA ILE A 247 1.23 -15.14 -14.40
C ILE A 247 0.58 -13.86 -14.97
N GLY A 248 1.01 -12.69 -14.50
CA GLY A 248 0.49 -11.37 -14.85
C GLY A 248 -0.90 -11.06 -14.30
N TRP A 249 -1.35 -11.78 -13.26
CA TRP A 249 -2.59 -11.53 -12.51
C TRP A 249 -2.29 -10.72 -11.24
N SER A 250 -1.52 -9.64 -11.38
CA SER A 250 -0.91 -8.88 -10.28
C SER A 250 -1.91 -8.35 -9.23
N GLY A 251 -3.18 -8.13 -9.60
CA GLY A 251 -4.25 -7.75 -8.66
C GLY A 251 -4.68 -8.86 -7.69
N ALA A 252 -4.44 -10.14 -8.01
CA ALA A 252 -4.85 -11.26 -7.17
C ALA A 252 -3.99 -11.43 -5.90
N GLY A 253 -2.69 -11.14 -5.99
CA GLY A 253 -1.72 -11.37 -4.91
C GLY A 253 -2.04 -10.59 -3.63
N PRO A 254 -2.15 -9.24 -3.68
CA PRO A 254 -2.48 -8.43 -2.51
C PRO A 254 -3.78 -8.83 -1.82
N LEU A 255 -4.85 -9.08 -2.58
CA LEU A 255 -6.13 -9.55 -2.02
C LEU A 255 -6.04 -10.95 -1.42
N ALA A 256 -5.29 -11.86 -2.03
CA ALA A 256 -5.08 -13.18 -1.45
C ALA A 256 -4.37 -13.10 -0.10
N ILE A 257 -3.37 -12.22 0.04
CA ILE A 257 -2.67 -11.99 1.31
C ILE A 257 -3.62 -11.45 2.38
N VAL A 258 -4.37 -10.37 2.08
CA VAL A 258 -5.29 -9.76 3.05
C VAL A 258 -6.42 -10.73 3.42
N SER A 259 -6.98 -11.44 2.43
CA SER A 259 -8.07 -12.40 2.64
C SER A 259 -7.61 -13.62 3.44
N SER A 260 -6.39 -14.10 3.21
CA SER A 260 -5.83 -15.24 3.97
C SER A 260 -5.60 -14.88 5.44
N GLY A 261 -5.02 -13.70 5.71
CA GLY A 261 -4.87 -13.18 7.07
C GLY A 261 -6.23 -12.98 7.75
N PHE A 262 -7.21 -12.41 7.05
CA PHE A 262 -8.55 -12.18 7.61
C PHE A 262 -9.27 -13.48 7.98
N VAL A 263 -9.32 -14.45 7.05
CA VAL A 263 -10.00 -15.73 7.30
C VAL A 263 -9.29 -16.52 8.40
N ALA A 264 -7.96 -16.50 8.43
CA ALA A 264 -7.20 -17.12 9.51
C ALA A 264 -7.54 -16.48 10.88
N ALA A 265 -7.53 -15.14 10.96
CA ALA A 265 -7.89 -14.42 12.17
C ALA A 265 -9.34 -14.71 12.61
N TYR A 266 -10.29 -14.75 11.68
CA TYR A 266 -11.69 -15.08 11.97
C TYR A 266 -11.86 -16.47 12.59
N PHE A 267 -11.17 -17.47 12.05
CA PHE A 267 -11.21 -18.81 12.64
C PHE A 267 -10.53 -18.84 14.00
N TRP A 268 -9.38 -18.19 14.17
CA TRP A 268 -8.64 -18.12 15.45
C TRP A 268 -9.40 -17.40 16.54
N GLU A 269 -10.18 -16.38 16.20
CA GLU A 269 -11.10 -15.69 17.10
C GLU A 269 -12.11 -16.68 17.71
N LYS A 270 -12.70 -17.56 16.88
CA LYS A 270 -13.58 -18.64 17.37
C LYS A 270 -12.86 -19.70 18.22
N GLN A 271 -11.52 -19.74 18.18
CA GLN A 271 -10.71 -20.61 19.04
C GLN A 271 -10.32 -19.92 20.36
N GLY A 272 -10.78 -18.69 20.60
CA GLY A 272 -10.51 -17.90 21.82
C GLY A 272 -9.32 -16.95 21.71
N TRP A 273 -8.74 -16.73 20.53
CA TRP A 273 -7.67 -15.73 20.36
C TRP A 273 -8.25 -14.32 20.18
N PRO A 274 -7.64 -13.28 20.77
CA PRO A 274 -8.13 -11.92 20.63
C PRO A 274 -7.96 -11.43 19.18
N VAL A 275 -8.96 -10.72 18.68
CA VAL A 275 -8.87 -9.99 17.41
C VAL A 275 -7.71 -8.99 17.50
N ASN A 276 -6.89 -8.90 16.46
CA ASN A 276 -5.79 -7.94 16.31
C ASN A 276 -4.59 -8.10 17.28
N ASN A 277 -4.69 -8.87 18.37
CA ASN A 277 -3.61 -9.06 19.33
C ASN A 277 -3.24 -10.53 19.57
N ASN A 278 -3.46 -11.37 18.55
CA ASN A 278 -3.08 -12.77 18.61
C ASN A 278 -1.54 -12.97 18.46
N PRO A 279 -1.00 -14.12 18.91
CA PRO A 279 0.45 -14.35 18.89
C PRO A 279 1.09 -14.26 17.49
N VAL A 280 0.38 -14.68 16.44
CA VAL A 280 0.87 -14.61 15.05
C VAL A 280 0.97 -13.16 14.57
N SER A 281 -0.02 -12.32 14.90
CA SER A 281 -0.01 -10.88 14.62
C SER A 281 1.20 -10.19 15.26
N ASN A 282 1.61 -10.62 16.47
CA ASN A 282 2.80 -10.07 17.14
C ASN A 282 4.10 -10.40 16.38
N ILE A 283 4.22 -11.60 15.78
CA ILE A 283 5.39 -11.94 14.95
C ILE A 283 5.45 -11.02 13.73
N PHE A 284 4.33 -10.81 13.02
CA PHE A 284 4.28 -9.86 11.90
C PHE A 284 4.58 -8.42 12.34
N ARG A 285 4.17 -8.02 13.56
CA ARG A 285 4.52 -6.71 14.14
C ARG A 285 6.03 -6.58 14.35
N ILE A 286 6.69 -7.61 14.88
CA ILE A 286 8.15 -7.62 15.09
C ILE A 286 8.87 -7.56 13.73
N LEU A 287 8.47 -8.38 12.76
CA LEU A 287 9.06 -8.36 11.42
C LEU A 287 8.89 -7.00 10.74
N TRP A 288 7.73 -6.36 10.92
CA TRP A 288 7.48 -5.04 10.36
C TRP A 288 8.47 -3.99 10.88
N ILE A 289 8.92 -4.05 12.14
CA ILE A 289 9.92 -3.12 12.67
C ILE A 289 11.22 -3.15 11.84
N PHE A 290 11.60 -4.32 11.33
CA PHE A 290 12.77 -4.48 10.45
C PHE A 290 12.48 -4.10 8.99
N PHE A 291 11.30 -4.45 8.48
CA PHE A 291 10.95 -4.23 7.06
C PHE A 291 10.39 -2.83 6.77
N GLU A 292 9.91 -2.10 7.76
CA GLU A 292 9.44 -0.71 7.64
C GLU A 292 10.54 0.23 7.11
N PRO A 293 11.75 0.31 7.73
CA PRO A 293 12.82 1.15 7.20
C PRO A 293 13.31 0.68 5.84
N ILE A 294 13.36 -0.63 5.59
CA ILE A 294 13.70 -1.21 4.28
C ILE A 294 12.73 -0.70 3.21
N LEU A 295 11.43 -0.81 3.46
CA LEU A 295 10.40 -0.40 2.50
C LEU A 295 10.49 1.10 2.20
N PHE A 296 10.51 1.95 3.23
CA PHE A 296 10.44 3.40 3.04
C PHE A 296 11.75 4.00 2.57
N ALA A 297 12.90 3.53 3.06
CA ALA A 297 14.20 4.03 2.62
C ALA A 297 14.43 3.69 1.14
N PHE A 298 14.16 2.44 0.71
CA PHE A 298 14.31 2.06 -0.69
C PHE A 298 13.22 2.66 -1.59
N THR A 299 12.03 2.95 -1.06
CA THR A 299 11.03 3.74 -1.80
C THR A 299 11.54 5.16 -2.03
N GLY A 300 12.13 5.80 -1.02
CA GLY A 300 12.74 7.12 -1.16
C GLY A 300 13.95 7.12 -2.08
N ALA A 301 14.78 6.08 -2.03
CA ALA A 301 15.98 5.97 -2.86
C ALA A 301 15.69 5.80 -4.36
N GLN A 302 14.45 5.50 -4.77
CA GLN A 302 14.07 5.49 -6.18
C GLN A 302 13.77 6.90 -6.72
N VAL A 303 13.60 7.89 -5.84
CA VAL A 303 13.24 9.25 -6.22
C VAL A 303 14.50 10.01 -6.62
N THR A 304 14.69 10.18 -7.92
CA THR A 304 15.78 11.01 -8.48
C THR A 304 15.22 12.32 -8.99
N ILE A 305 15.44 13.41 -8.24
CA ILE A 305 14.85 14.73 -8.52
C ILE A 305 15.52 15.37 -9.74
N SER A 306 16.81 15.13 -9.96
CA SER A 306 17.57 15.67 -11.10
C SER A 306 17.12 15.14 -12.45
N ALA A 307 16.39 14.02 -12.48
CA ALA A 307 15.82 13.44 -13.70
C ALA A 307 14.48 14.06 -14.11
N LEU A 308 13.94 14.99 -13.30
CA LEU A 308 12.62 15.58 -13.50
C LEU A 308 12.74 16.95 -14.18
N ASP A 309 12.02 17.14 -15.29
CA ASP A 309 11.90 18.44 -15.94
C ASP A 309 11.14 19.42 -15.02
N PRO A 310 11.72 20.59 -14.66
CA PRO A 310 11.07 21.59 -13.82
C PRO A 310 9.68 22.03 -14.31
N GLN A 311 9.47 22.11 -15.63
CA GLN A 311 8.17 22.50 -16.19
C GLN A 311 7.12 21.41 -15.96
N VAL A 312 7.51 20.15 -16.18
CA VAL A 312 6.64 18.99 -15.92
C VAL A 312 6.30 18.89 -14.43
N ILE A 313 7.25 19.17 -13.53
CA ILE A 313 7.00 19.17 -12.07
C ILE A 313 5.90 20.17 -11.70
N GLY A 314 5.97 21.41 -12.21
CA GLY A 314 4.99 22.44 -11.91
C GLY A 314 3.57 22.03 -12.30
N MET A 315 3.40 21.58 -13.54
CA MET A 315 2.11 21.15 -14.07
C MET A 315 1.61 19.86 -13.40
N ALA A 316 2.49 18.89 -13.13
CA ALA A 316 2.16 17.68 -12.41
C ALA A 316 1.71 17.96 -10.96
N THR A 317 2.35 18.94 -10.29
CA THR A 317 1.96 19.36 -8.93
C THR A 317 0.53 19.89 -8.92
N VAL A 318 0.18 20.73 -9.89
CA VAL A 318 -1.18 21.27 -10.04
C VAL A 318 -2.19 20.15 -10.29
N CYS A 319 -1.87 19.20 -11.17
CA CYS A 319 -2.71 18.02 -11.40
C CYS A 319 -2.93 17.22 -10.11
N LEU A 320 -1.86 16.92 -9.37
CA LEU A 320 -1.94 16.14 -8.13
C LEU A 320 -2.74 16.84 -7.04
N ILE A 321 -2.50 18.13 -6.78
CA ILE A 321 -3.21 18.87 -5.74
C ILE A 321 -4.70 18.99 -6.08
N SER A 322 -5.04 19.34 -7.32
CA SER A 322 -6.44 19.42 -7.76
C SER A 322 -7.16 18.08 -7.63
N CYS A 323 -6.52 16.97 -8.01
CA CYS A 323 -7.10 15.64 -7.89
C CYS A 323 -7.27 15.20 -6.44
N LEU A 324 -6.31 15.50 -5.55
CA LEU A 324 -6.42 15.21 -4.13
C LEU A 324 -7.59 15.97 -3.47
N LEU A 325 -7.82 17.23 -3.88
CA LEU A 325 -8.98 18.02 -3.43
C LEU A 325 -10.29 17.44 -3.95
N ILE A 326 -10.35 17.05 -5.23
CA ILE A 326 -11.51 16.39 -5.82
C ILE A 326 -11.79 15.07 -5.08
N ARG A 327 -10.77 14.26 -4.79
CA ARG A 327 -10.92 13.01 -4.02
C ARG A 327 -11.46 13.26 -2.62
N LEU A 328 -10.97 14.30 -1.93
CA LEU A 328 -11.47 14.68 -0.60
C LEU A 328 -12.97 14.99 -0.63
N VAL A 329 -13.39 15.81 -1.60
CA VAL A 329 -14.81 16.18 -1.79
C VAL A 329 -15.64 14.96 -2.19
N ALA A 330 -15.17 14.17 -3.15
CA ALA A 330 -15.83 12.95 -3.60
C ALA A 330 -16.00 11.96 -2.46
N THR A 331 -14.97 11.72 -1.65
CA THR A 331 -15.05 10.81 -0.49
C THR A 331 -16.05 11.30 0.55
N PHE A 332 -16.13 12.61 0.77
CA PHE A 332 -17.10 13.19 1.71
C PHE A 332 -18.56 12.93 1.28
N PHE A 333 -18.87 13.09 -0.01
CA PHE A 333 -20.20 12.82 -0.54
C PHE A 333 -20.48 11.32 -0.71
N MET A 334 -19.49 10.55 -1.17
CA MET A 334 -19.62 9.11 -1.39
C MET A 334 -19.58 8.30 -0.09
N THR A 335 -19.37 8.90 1.08
CA THR A 335 -19.55 8.23 2.38
C THR A 335 -20.94 8.48 2.98
N PHE A 336 -21.87 9.07 2.21
CA PHE A 336 -23.26 9.20 2.62
C PHE A 336 -23.94 7.83 2.69
N GLY A 337 -24.69 7.56 3.76
CA GLY A 337 -25.32 6.26 4.03
C GLY A 337 -24.47 5.28 4.85
N CYS A 338 -23.19 5.55 5.10
CA CYS A 338 -22.32 4.64 5.87
C CYS A 338 -22.49 4.70 7.40
N GLY A 339 -23.45 5.47 7.93
CA GLY A 339 -23.64 5.66 9.38
C GLY A 339 -22.54 6.51 10.06
N LEU A 340 -21.79 7.29 9.27
CA LEU A 340 -20.67 8.12 9.73
C LEU A 340 -21.07 9.58 9.90
N ASN A 341 -20.48 10.24 10.90
CA ASN A 341 -20.67 11.66 11.17
C ASN A 341 -19.79 12.51 10.23
N SER A 342 -20.11 13.79 10.02
CA SER A 342 -19.35 14.66 9.11
C SER A 342 -17.86 14.77 9.45
N LYS A 343 -17.49 14.72 10.74
CA LYS A 343 -16.09 14.69 11.19
C LYS A 343 -15.36 13.41 10.76
N GLU A 344 -16.03 12.26 10.88
CA GLU A 344 -15.48 10.97 10.49
C GLU A 344 -15.36 10.85 8.96
N LYS A 345 -16.35 11.37 8.21
CA LYS A 345 -16.29 11.44 6.74
C LYS A 345 -15.09 12.26 6.26
N LEU A 346 -14.84 13.40 6.90
CA LEU A 346 -13.67 14.22 6.62
C LEU A 346 -12.37 13.47 6.96
N PHE A 347 -12.30 12.79 8.10
CA PHE A 347 -11.14 11.96 8.47
C PHE A 347 -10.85 10.88 7.42
N ILE A 348 -11.88 10.18 6.93
CA ILE A 348 -11.74 9.16 5.89
C ILE A 348 -11.16 9.77 4.62
N GLY A 349 -11.72 10.90 4.16
CA GLY A 349 -11.24 11.60 2.97
C GLY A 349 -9.77 12.04 3.08
N LEU A 350 -9.36 12.55 4.25
CA LEU A 350 -7.97 12.97 4.49
C LEU A 350 -7.00 11.77 4.57
N THR A 351 -7.47 10.65 5.13
CA THR A 351 -6.70 9.39 5.18
C THR A 351 -6.48 8.84 3.77
N TRP A 352 -7.44 9.06 2.86
CA TRP A 352 -7.43 8.57 1.46
C TRP A 352 -6.50 9.37 0.53
N MET A 353 -5.75 10.35 1.05
CA MET A 353 -4.82 11.16 0.26
C MET A 353 -3.45 10.50 0.07
N ALA A 354 -3.05 9.59 0.95
CA ALA A 354 -1.69 9.03 0.96
C ALA A 354 -1.42 8.10 -0.23
N LYS A 355 -0.42 8.44 -1.08
CA LYS A 355 0.05 7.64 -2.21
C LYS A 355 1.54 7.32 -2.04
N ALA A 356 1.96 6.10 -2.35
CA ALA A 356 3.35 5.67 -2.21
C ALA A 356 3.63 4.34 -2.95
N THR A 357 3.08 3.22 -2.47
CA THR A 357 3.56 1.88 -2.83
C THR A 357 3.25 1.48 -4.25
N VAL A 358 2.00 1.67 -4.70
CA VAL A 358 1.58 1.33 -6.06
C VAL A 358 2.29 2.22 -7.07
N GLN A 359 2.46 3.50 -6.76
CA GLN A 359 3.14 4.48 -7.61
C GLN A 359 4.65 4.19 -7.73
N ALA A 360 5.30 3.82 -6.63
CA ALA A 360 6.71 3.42 -6.66
C ALA A 360 6.95 2.08 -7.37
N ALA A 361 5.98 1.16 -7.33
CA ALA A 361 6.10 -0.15 -7.97
C ALA A 361 5.76 -0.11 -9.48
N LEU A 362 4.70 0.61 -9.86
CA LEU A 362 4.17 0.62 -11.22
C LEU A 362 4.68 1.81 -12.05
N GLY A 363 5.13 2.89 -11.42
CA GLY A 363 5.62 4.10 -12.11
C GLY A 363 6.71 3.83 -13.14
N PRO A 364 7.75 3.02 -12.84
CA PRO A 364 8.78 2.66 -13.81
C PRO A 364 8.33 1.70 -14.91
N ALA A 365 7.22 0.96 -14.72
CA ALA A 365 6.88 -0.20 -15.55
C ALA A 365 6.68 0.15 -17.04
N ALA A 366 6.06 1.30 -17.33
CA ALA A 366 5.88 1.74 -18.71
C ALA A 366 7.22 2.14 -19.36
N LEU A 367 8.09 2.82 -18.61
CA LEU A 367 9.41 3.22 -19.09
C LEU A 367 10.31 2.01 -19.38
N ASP A 368 10.26 0.99 -18.51
CA ASP A 368 11.00 -0.25 -18.71
C ASP A 368 10.57 -0.99 -19.99
N LEU A 369 9.27 -0.99 -20.33
CA LEU A 369 8.79 -1.63 -21.56
C LEU A 369 9.22 -0.86 -22.82
N VAL A 370 9.16 0.48 -22.78
CA VAL A 370 9.64 1.34 -23.88
C VAL A 370 11.15 1.17 -24.08
N ASN A 371 11.93 1.16 -22.99
CA ASN A 371 13.39 0.94 -23.04
C ASN A 371 13.76 -0.45 -23.58
N ASN A 372 12.91 -1.46 -23.37
CA ASN A 372 13.06 -2.80 -23.94
C ASN A 372 12.58 -2.91 -25.40
N GLY A 373 12.29 -1.79 -26.06
CA GLY A 373 11.93 -1.74 -27.48
C GLY A 373 10.48 -2.12 -27.80
N LYS A 374 9.60 -2.19 -26.80
CA LYS A 374 8.16 -2.34 -27.06
C LYS A 374 7.56 -0.99 -27.38
N THR A 375 6.65 -0.98 -28.35
CA THR A 375 5.93 0.22 -28.76
C THR A 375 4.44 0.08 -28.53
N ALA A 376 3.81 1.20 -28.15
CA ALA A 376 2.37 1.39 -28.12
C ALA A 376 1.79 1.90 -29.45
N GLY A 377 2.61 1.91 -30.52
CA GLY A 377 2.24 2.32 -31.87
C GLY A 377 2.51 3.80 -32.19
N GLN A 378 3.20 4.53 -31.30
CA GLN A 378 3.65 5.91 -31.51
C GLN A 378 5.15 5.96 -31.79
N THR A 379 5.70 7.15 -32.06
CA THR A 379 7.14 7.28 -32.28
C THR A 379 7.90 6.97 -30.98
N PRO A 380 9.07 6.30 -31.04
CA PRO A 380 9.82 5.93 -29.82
C PRO A 380 10.15 7.11 -28.89
N ALA A 381 10.41 8.29 -29.47
CA ALA A 381 10.71 9.51 -28.72
C ALA A 381 9.50 10.07 -27.96
N GLU A 382 8.29 9.98 -28.53
CA GLU A 382 7.06 10.38 -27.85
C GLU A 382 6.71 9.42 -26.71
N GLU A 383 6.84 8.11 -26.93
CA GLU A 383 6.55 7.11 -25.90
C GLU A 383 7.52 7.20 -24.72
N GLU A 384 8.80 7.45 -24.99
CA GLU A 384 9.80 7.68 -23.94
C GLU A 384 9.45 8.95 -23.13
N THR A 385 9.00 10.01 -23.80
CA THR A 385 8.58 11.25 -23.15
C THR A 385 7.36 11.01 -22.26
N HIS A 386 6.34 10.31 -22.75
CA HIS A 386 5.15 9.97 -21.96
C HIS A 386 5.48 9.07 -20.76
N ALA A 387 6.34 8.06 -20.94
CA ALA A 387 6.77 7.19 -19.87
C ALA A 387 7.58 7.92 -18.79
N LYS A 388 8.45 8.87 -19.18
CA LYS A 388 9.15 9.76 -18.26
C LYS A 388 8.19 10.67 -17.48
N ILE A 389 7.15 11.20 -18.13
CA ILE A 389 6.10 11.98 -17.45
C ILE A 389 5.38 11.11 -16.41
N ILE A 390 5.01 9.87 -16.74
CA ILE A 390 4.38 8.95 -15.78
C ILE A 390 5.28 8.71 -14.57
N LEU A 391 6.55 8.39 -14.81
CA LEU A 391 7.52 8.20 -13.73
C LEU A 391 7.65 9.46 -12.87
N ALA A 392 7.71 10.64 -13.50
CA ALA A 392 7.82 11.92 -12.82
C ALA A 392 6.62 12.22 -11.92
N VAL A 393 5.40 12.08 -12.45
CA VAL A 393 4.16 12.28 -11.67
C VAL A 393 4.07 11.25 -10.53
N SER A 394 4.49 10.01 -10.78
CA SER A 394 4.52 8.95 -9.75
C SER A 394 5.43 9.33 -8.59
N VAL A 395 6.67 9.69 -8.89
CA VAL A 395 7.66 10.14 -7.91
C VAL A 395 7.15 11.34 -7.12
N LEU A 396 6.62 12.35 -7.81
CA LEU A 396 6.10 13.56 -7.18
C LEU A 396 4.91 13.26 -6.26
N SER A 397 4.03 12.34 -6.66
CA SER A 397 2.91 11.91 -5.83
C SER A 397 3.38 11.26 -4.53
N VAL A 398 4.43 10.45 -4.56
CA VAL A 398 5.02 9.82 -3.35
C VAL A 398 5.60 10.89 -2.43
N VAL A 399 6.40 11.82 -2.99
CA VAL A 399 7.08 12.87 -2.23
C VAL A 399 6.10 13.79 -1.52
N ILE A 400 5.01 14.19 -2.20
CA ILE A 400 4.05 15.13 -1.65
C ILE A 400 3.06 14.42 -0.72
N SER A 401 2.43 13.34 -1.20
CA SER A 401 1.23 12.82 -0.54
C SER A 401 1.50 11.83 0.59
N ALA A 402 2.62 11.08 0.58
CA ALA A 402 2.92 10.15 1.66
C ALA A 402 3.20 10.88 2.99
N PRO A 403 4.08 11.90 3.05
CA PRO A 403 4.27 12.70 4.26
C PRO A 403 3.00 13.44 4.66
N LEU A 404 2.33 14.08 3.69
CA LEU A 404 1.11 14.84 3.95
C LEU A 404 0.01 13.95 4.55
N GLY A 405 -0.24 12.79 3.96
CA GLY A 405 -1.22 11.83 4.45
C GLY A 405 -0.91 11.32 5.86
N ALA A 406 0.35 10.97 6.12
CA ALA A 406 0.78 10.53 7.45
C ALA A 406 0.59 11.62 8.52
N ILE A 407 0.91 12.89 8.18
CA ILE A 407 0.70 14.05 9.05
C ILE A 407 -0.79 14.28 9.30
N LEU A 408 -1.60 14.27 8.24
CA LEU A 408 -3.04 14.49 8.32
C LEU A 408 -3.71 13.42 9.19
N ILE A 409 -3.38 12.14 9.01
CA ILE A 409 -3.92 11.05 9.84
C ILE A 409 -3.52 11.25 11.31
N ALA A 410 -2.26 11.59 11.58
CA ALA A 410 -1.74 11.79 12.92
C ALA A 410 -2.42 12.95 13.67
N ILE A 411 -2.67 14.08 12.98
CA ILE A 411 -3.27 15.28 13.60
C ILE A 411 -4.79 15.16 13.68
N THR A 412 -5.42 14.66 12.62
CA THR A 412 -6.89 14.66 12.52
C THR A 412 -7.53 13.46 13.19
N GLY A 413 -6.83 12.33 13.32
CA GLY A 413 -7.33 11.15 14.04
C GLY A 413 -7.82 11.49 15.45
N PRO A 414 -6.98 12.07 16.33
CA PRO A 414 -7.39 12.43 17.68
C PRO A 414 -8.45 13.54 17.76
N ARG A 415 -8.58 14.37 16.73
CA ARG A 415 -9.50 15.54 16.71
C ARG A 415 -10.89 15.21 16.13
N LEU A 416 -10.93 14.30 15.16
CA LEU A 416 -12.14 13.99 14.39
C LEU A 416 -12.78 12.66 14.77
N LEU A 417 -12.02 11.73 15.34
CA LEU A 417 -12.53 10.42 15.78
C LEU A 417 -12.90 10.45 17.27
N SER A 418 -13.98 9.76 17.60
CA SER A 418 -14.32 9.45 18.99
C SER A 418 -13.27 8.52 19.59
N ARG A 419 -12.89 8.81 20.84
CA ARG A 419 -12.02 7.95 21.63
C ARG A 419 -12.89 7.10 22.54
N ASP A 420 -12.86 5.80 22.34
CA ASP A 420 -13.41 4.86 23.30
C ASP A 420 -12.29 4.47 24.27
N PRO A 421 -12.53 4.41 25.59
CA PRO A 421 -11.54 3.86 26.50
C PRO A 421 -11.20 2.44 26.02
N PRO A 422 -9.91 2.05 26.02
CA PRO A 422 -9.53 0.68 25.67
C PRO A 422 -10.35 -0.25 26.56
N ILE A 423 -10.95 -1.29 25.96
CA ILE A 423 -11.70 -2.32 26.70
C ILE A 423 -10.77 -2.84 27.79
N GLN A 424 -10.96 -2.35 29.03
CA GLN A 424 -10.45 -3.03 30.20
C GLN A 424 -11.13 -4.38 30.14
N GLN A 425 -10.36 -5.43 29.86
CA GLN A 425 -10.80 -6.77 30.17
C GLN A 425 -11.16 -6.73 31.64
N GLU A 426 -12.45 -6.72 31.95
CA GLU A 426 -12.93 -7.05 33.28
C GLU A 426 -12.34 -8.42 33.58
N VAL A 427 -11.23 -8.41 34.32
CA VAL A 427 -10.86 -9.55 35.15
C VAL A 427 -12.06 -9.66 36.07
N GLN A 428 -12.99 -10.57 35.72
CA GLN A 428 -13.98 -11.08 36.64
C GLN A 428 -13.18 -11.70 37.78
N ASP A 429 -12.89 -10.88 38.78
CA ASP A 429 -12.56 -11.32 40.12
C ASP A 429 -13.85 -11.88 40.73
N ASN A 430 -14.29 -13.02 40.18
CA ASN A 430 -15.30 -13.89 40.76
C ASN A 430 -14.62 -14.84 41.76
N THR A 431 -13.67 -14.32 42.52
CA THR A 431 -13.26 -14.90 43.80
C THR A 431 -14.13 -14.28 44.89
N LYS A 432 -15.42 -14.62 44.90
CA LYS A 432 -16.29 -14.40 46.06
C LYS A 432 -16.54 -15.72 46.76
N LEU A 433 -16.18 -15.69 48.05
CA LEU A 433 -16.66 -16.51 49.17
C LEU A 433 -16.10 -17.93 49.30
#